data_AF-A0A536UVU6-F1
#
_entry.id   AF-A0A536UVU6-F1
#
_cell.length_a   1.000
_cell.length_b   1.000
_cell.length_c   1.000
_cell.angle_alpha   90.00
_cell.angle_beta   90.00
_cell.angle_gamma   90.00
#
_symmetry.space_group_name_H-M   'P 1'
#
loop_
_entity.id
_entity.type
_entity.pdbx_description
1 polymer ?
#
loop_
_entity_poly.entity_id
_entity_poly.type
_entity_poly.pdbx_seq_one_letter_code
_entity_poly.pdbx_strand_id
1 'polypeptide(L)'
;MRLAALRAVLTILALSAMDNPRSLRQQQAPAPGGVSLLAILAKIAYILLMDVVKATELKNRLGAVLKRATLGEVATERHGRVVAYLVPAPRPGRTSANRGAGPEESWSRVDEERVLELSARGDFRPSRWSRAGNPRQLAGVAVMLASQEGFDRPRMLALAEQLYPGMSTPAGFSRWLAGSPIQAARFLPMLRARIQEKAPRLERAV
;
A
#
# COMPACT_ATOMS: atom_id res chain seq x y z
N MET A 1 26.26 0.16 31.86
CA MET A 1 26.72 1.27 31.01
C MET A 1 25.61 1.99 30.22
N ARG A 2 24.53 1.33 29.80
CA ARG A 2 23.43 1.97 29.02
C ARG A 2 22.62 3.03 29.79
N LEU A 3 22.51 2.92 31.11
CA LEU A 3 21.81 3.93 31.95
C LEU A 3 22.61 5.23 32.15
N ALA A 4 23.94 5.16 32.16
CA ALA A 4 24.82 6.31 32.37
C ALA A 4 24.84 7.23 31.13
N ALA A 5 24.83 6.65 29.93
CA ALA A 5 24.71 7.39 28.68
C ALA A 5 23.33 8.07 28.55
N LEU A 6 22.26 7.42 29.03
CA LEU A 6 20.91 8.00 29.02
C LEU A 6 20.79 9.22 29.93
N ARG A 7 21.39 9.19 31.14
CA ARG A 7 21.41 10.35 32.04
C ARG A 7 22.21 11.51 31.44
N ALA A 8 23.39 11.25 30.87
CA ALA A 8 24.23 12.30 30.29
C ALA A 8 23.51 13.07 29.15
N VAL A 9 22.79 12.35 28.27
CA VAL A 9 22.02 12.98 27.19
C VAL A 9 20.81 13.77 27.73
N LEU A 10 20.12 13.26 28.76
CA LEU A 10 19.00 13.98 29.38
C LEU A 10 19.46 15.25 30.12
N THR A 11 20.64 15.24 30.76
CA THR A 11 21.18 16.39 31.49
C THR A 11 21.62 17.52 30.55
N ILE A 12 22.17 17.18 29.37
CA ILE A 12 22.53 18.17 28.35
C ILE A 12 21.28 18.84 27.75
N LEU A 13 20.17 18.10 27.63
CA LEU A 13 18.89 18.62 27.14
C LEU A 13 18.18 19.57 28.11
N ALA A 14 18.32 19.36 29.42
CA ALA A 14 17.69 20.22 30.43
C ALA A 14 18.39 21.60 30.55
N LEU A 15 19.70 21.66 30.27
CA LEU A 15 20.48 22.90 30.40
C LEU A 15 20.29 23.87 29.20
N SER A 16 19.90 23.36 28.03
CA SER A 16 19.64 24.17 26.83
C SER A 16 18.24 24.79 26.77
N ALA A 17 17.31 24.34 27.63
CA ALA A 17 15.92 24.81 27.63
C ALA A 17 15.66 26.00 28.58
N MET A 18 16.65 26.41 29.37
CA MET A 18 16.49 27.44 30.41
C MET A 18 17.03 28.82 30.04
N ASP A 19 17.64 28.99 28.86
CA ASP A 19 18.15 30.30 28.45
C ASP A 19 17.39 30.87 27.24
N ASN A 20 16.78 32.02 27.50
CA ASN A 20 16.30 33.05 26.57
C ASN A 20 14.80 33.06 26.19
N PRO A 21 13.99 33.83 26.93
CA PRO A 21 12.69 34.33 26.48
C PRO A 21 12.85 35.72 25.82
N ARG A 22 12.30 35.85 24.59
CA ARG A 22 11.90 37.09 23.86
C ARG A 22 12.64 37.33 22.53
N SER A 23 11.97 37.00 21.43
CA SER A 23 11.89 37.89 20.26
C SER A 23 10.72 37.51 19.36
N LEU A 24 9.79 38.46 19.27
CA LEU A 24 8.58 38.50 18.47
C LEU A 24 8.86 38.55 16.96
N ARG A 25 7.93 37.94 16.20
CA ARG A 25 7.41 38.41 14.90
C ARG A 25 8.28 38.15 13.65
N GLN A 26 7.59 37.79 12.56
CA GLN A 26 8.05 37.65 11.17
C GLN A 26 8.86 36.39 10.81
N GLN A 27 8.22 35.37 10.23
CA GLN A 27 8.11 35.21 8.76
C GLN A 27 7.55 33.83 8.40
N GLN A 28 6.39 33.85 7.74
CA GLN A 28 5.86 32.76 6.92
C GLN A 28 6.54 32.82 5.55
N ALA A 29 7.27 31.76 5.18
CA ALA A 29 7.40 31.25 3.81
C ALA A 29 7.99 29.83 3.85
N PRO A 30 7.46 28.85 3.09
CA PRO A 30 7.88 27.46 3.17
C PRO A 30 9.13 27.20 2.33
N ALA A 31 10.25 26.88 2.98
CA ALA A 31 11.43 26.35 2.31
C ALA A 31 11.32 24.81 2.16
N PRO A 32 11.72 24.23 1.02
CA PRO A 32 11.78 22.79 0.83
C PRO A 32 13.03 22.22 1.54
N GLY A 33 12.90 21.06 2.18
CA GLY A 33 14.08 20.24 2.54
C GLY A 33 14.42 20.04 4.02
N GLY A 34 13.53 20.39 4.96
CA GLY A 34 13.72 20.00 6.35
C GLY A 34 13.13 18.62 6.65
N VAL A 35 13.94 17.55 6.62
CA VAL A 35 13.57 16.35 7.39
C VAL A 35 13.54 16.81 8.84
N SER A 36 12.34 16.99 9.38
CA SER A 36 12.15 17.53 10.72
C SER A 36 13.07 16.79 11.70
N LEU A 37 13.82 17.52 12.51
CA LEU A 37 14.77 16.95 13.47
C LEU A 37 14.08 15.89 14.36
N LEU A 38 12.78 16.08 14.60
CA LEU A 38 11.87 15.10 15.21
C LEU A 38 11.78 13.77 14.46
N ALA A 39 11.72 13.76 13.13
CA ALA A 39 11.67 12.54 12.33
C ALA A 39 12.98 11.76 12.38
N ILE A 40 14.12 12.46 12.42
CA ILE A 40 15.44 11.84 12.58
C ILE A 40 15.56 11.24 13.99
N LEU A 41 15.18 12.01 15.02
CA LEU A 41 15.16 11.53 16.40
C LEU A 41 14.20 10.36 16.59
N ALA A 42 13.02 10.39 15.97
CA ALA A 42 12.06 9.28 15.99
C ALA A 42 12.65 8.04 15.32
N LYS A 43 13.33 8.18 14.19
CA LYS A 43 14.00 7.07 13.49
C LYS A 43 15.17 6.48 14.29
N ILE A 44 15.96 7.34 14.94
CA ILE A 44 17.07 6.90 15.81
C ILE A 44 16.52 6.18 17.04
N ALA A 45 15.51 6.76 17.71
CA ALA A 45 14.84 6.12 18.84
C ALA A 45 14.22 4.78 18.42
N TYR A 46 13.58 4.71 17.26
CA TYR A 46 13.03 3.49 16.68
C TYR A 46 14.09 2.40 16.51
N ILE A 47 15.25 2.74 15.94
CA ILE A 47 16.36 1.80 15.75
C ILE A 47 16.95 1.36 17.10
N LEU A 48 17.05 2.26 18.08
CA LEU A 48 17.61 1.97 19.41
C LEU A 48 16.67 1.15 20.30
N LEU A 49 15.35 1.27 20.11
CA LEU A 49 14.35 0.54 20.90
C LEU A 49 13.99 -0.83 20.29
N MET A 50 14.51 -1.14 19.10
CA MET A 50 14.16 -2.34 18.35
C MET A 50 14.84 -3.59 18.91
N ASP A 51 14.07 -4.67 19.03
CA ASP A 51 14.59 -5.96 19.50
C ASP A 51 15.36 -6.65 18.35
N VAL A 52 16.61 -7.02 18.60
CA VAL A 52 17.51 -7.62 17.59
C VAL A 52 17.88 -9.04 18.03
N VAL A 53 17.60 -10.02 17.17
CA VAL A 53 17.80 -11.45 17.45
C VAL A 53 18.74 -12.07 16.42
N LYS A 54 19.64 -12.96 16.85
CA LYS A 54 20.54 -13.67 15.91
C LYS A 54 19.76 -14.67 15.05
N ALA A 55 20.16 -14.82 13.79
CA ALA A 55 19.56 -15.78 12.86
C ALA A 55 19.60 -17.23 13.38
N THR A 56 20.63 -17.59 14.16
CA THR A 56 20.73 -18.90 14.82
C THR A 56 19.68 -19.07 15.92
N GLU A 57 19.39 -18.00 16.66
CA GLU A 57 18.35 -17.99 17.68
C GLU A 57 16.95 -18.04 17.06
N LEU A 58 16.74 -17.33 15.94
CA LEU A 58 15.51 -17.45 15.15
C LEU A 58 15.27 -18.89 14.71
N LYS A 59 16.31 -19.56 14.18
CA LYS A 59 16.23 -20.95 13.74
C LYS A 59 15.89 -21.91 14.89
N ASN A 60 16.53 -21.73 16.04
CA ASN A 60 16.44 -22.69 17.15
C ASN A 60 15.25 -22.43 18.09
N ARG A 61 14.71 -21.21 18.12
CA ARG A 61 13.67 -20.78 19.06
C ARG A 61 12.55 -19.98 18.37
N LEU A 62 12.18 -20.41 17.18
CA LEU A 62 11.20 -19.71 16.34
C LEU A 62 9.94 -19.29 17.12
N GLY A 63 9.32 -20.21 17.87
CA GLY A 63 8.10 -19.90 18.65
C GLY A 63 8.28 -18.79 19.69
N ALA A 64 9.44 -18.72 20.36
CA ALA A 64 9.72 -17.66 21.33
C ALA A 64 10.01 -16.32 20.66
N VAL A 65 10.67 -16.34 19.49
CA VAL A 65 10.90 -15.12 18.69
C VAL A 65 9.59 -14.60 18.11
N LEU A 66 8.69 -15.48 17.65
CA LEU A 66 7.37 -15.09 17.18
C LEU A 66 6.51 -14.46 18.29
N LYS A 67 6.54 -14.99 19.52
CA LYS A 67 5.88 -14.36 20.68
C LYS A 67 6.42 -12.96 21.02
N ARG A 68 7.69 -12.68 20.72
CA ARG A 68 8.25 -11.32 20.84
C ARG A 68 7.76 -10.44 19.68
N ALA A 69 7.76 -11.00 18.47
CA ALA A 69 7.27 -10.32 17.27
C ALA A 69 5.77 -9.99 17.31
N THR A 70 4.98 -10.62 18.19
CA THR A 70 3.57 -10.21 18.40
C THR A 70 3.43 -8.90 19.17
N LEU A 71 4.44 -8.48 19.93
CA LEU A 71 4.42 -7.25 20.73
C LEU A 71 5.07 -6.06 20.00
N GLY A 72 5.88 -6.31 18.98
CA GLY A 72 6.59 -5.28 18.20
C GLY A 72 7.44 -5.89 17.09
N GLU A 73 8.05 -5.05 16.24
CA GLU A 73 8.95 -5.53 15.19
C GLU A 73 10.25 -6.10 15.78
N VAL A 74 10.70 -7.24 15.23
CA VAL A 74 11.94 -7.89 15.65
C VAL A 74 12.90 -7.96 14.46
N ALA A 75 14.07 -7.34 14.59
CA ALA A 75 15.13 -7.43 13.60
C ALA A 75 15.91 -8.73 13.76
N THR A 76 16.32 -9.32 12.65
CA THR A 76 17.11 -10.55 12.63
C THR A 76 18.50 -10.27 12.10
N GLU A 77 19.52 -10.69 12.83
CA GLU A 77 20.91 -10.39 12.54
C GLU A 77 21.69 -11.64 12.13
N ARG A 78 22.52 -11.52 11.10
CA ARG A 78 23.48 -12.54 10.70
C ARG A 78 24.84 -11.88 10.49
N HIS A 79 25.87 -12.39 11.17
CA HIS A 79 27.25 -11.90 11.06
C HIS A 79 27.40 -10.37 11.27
N GLY A 80 26.75 -9.78 12.29
CA GLY A 80 26.87 -8.35 12.57
C GLY A 80 25.97 -7.46 11.71
N ARG A 81 25.11 -8.04 10.84
CA ARG A 81 24.26 -7.29 9.92
C ARG A 81 22.81 -7.73 10.04
N VAL A 82 21.88 -6.77 10.08
CA VAL A 82 20.44 -7.06 10.01
C VAL A 82 20.12 -7.57 8.61
N VAL A 83 19.48 -8.74 8.52
CA VAL A 83 19.17 -9.43 7.26
C VAL A 83 17.68 -9.50 6.95
N ALA A 84 16.83 -9.46 7.98
CA ALA A 84 15.37 -9.43 7.81
C ALA A 84 14.67 -8.86 9.04
N TYR A 85 13.41 -8.47 8.88
CA TYR A 85 12.54 -8.01 9.95
C TYR A 85 11.32 -8.93 10.06
N LEU A 86 11.00 -9.33 11.29
CA LEU A 86 9.76 -10.01 11.62
C LEU A 86 8.76 -8.95 12.06
N VAL A 87 7.76 -8.73 11.22
CA VAL A 87 6.65 -7.82 11.50
C VAL A 87 5.44 -8.69 11.84
N PRO A 88 4.69 -8.39 12.93
CA PRO A 88 3.46 -9.10 13.22
C PRO A 88 2.53 -9.05 12.02
N ALA A 89 2.00 -10.22 11.63
CA ALA A 89 1.05 -10.29 10.53
C ALA A 89 -0.11 -9.31 10.78
N PRO A 90 -0.51 -8.49 9.79
CA PRO A 90 -1.70 -7.68 9.91
C PRO A 90 -2.86 -8.60 10.28
N ARG A 91 -3.55 -8.31 11.38
CA ARG A 91 -4.77 -9.06 11.73
C ARG A 91 -5.67 -9.09 10.48
N PRO A 92 -6.19 -10.25 10.06
CA PRO A 92 -7.20 -10.29 9.00
C PRO A 92 -8.37 -9.42 9.48
N GLY A 93 -8.59 -8.28 8.81
CA GLY A 93 -9.53 -7.24 9.25
C GLY A 93 -8.93 -5.84 9.44
N ARG A 94 -7.59 -5.70 9.50
CA ARG A 94 -6.90 -4.39 9.39
C ARG A 94 -6.19 -4.28 8.05
N THR A 95 -6.95 -4.38 6.96
CA THR A 95 -6.61 -3.64 5.75
C THR A 95 -6.47 -2.18 6.17
N SER A 96 -5.39 -1.50 5.80
CA SER A 96 -5.11 -0.13 6.21
C SER A 96 -6.32 0.77 5.95
N ALA A 97 -7.09 1.07 6.99
CA ALA A 97 -8.19 2.03 6.95
C ALA A 97 -7.71 3.47 6.71
N ASN A 98 -6.39 3.69 6.60
CA ASN A 98 -5.74 4.99 6.43
C ASN A 98 -4.63 5.00 5.36
N ARG A 99 -4.85 4.32 4.23
CA ARG A 99 -4.31 4.84 2.94
C ARG A 99 -5.50 5.40 2.18
N GLY A 100 -5.79 6.67 2.47
CA GLY A 100 -6.71 7.51 1.69
C GLY A 100 -8.17 7.07 1.68
N ALA A 101 -8.87 7.17 2.81
CA ALA A 101 -10.27 7.57 2.77
C ALA A 101 -10.35 9.10 2.54
N GLY A 102 -9.72 9.55 1.45
CA GLY A 102 -10.10 10.83 0.84
C GLY A 102 -11.47 10.66 0.17
N PRO A 103 -12.11 11.75 -0.27
CA PRO A 103 -13.34 11.64 -1.06
C PRO A 103 -13.09 10.66 -2.21
N GLU A 104 -14.04 9.75 -2.42
CA GLU A 104 -13.96 8.65 -3.40
C GLU A 104 -13.10 9.04 -4.61
N GLU A 105 -11.92 8.41 -4.71
CA GLU A 105 -10.85 8.77 -5.64
C GLU A 105 -11.42 8.84 -7.05
N SER A 106 -11.79 10.05 -7.49
CA SER A 106 -12.42 10.29 -8.77
C SER A 106 -11.42 9.92 -9.84
N TRP A 107 -11.75 8.96 -10.70
CA TRP A 107 -10.85 8.54 -11.76
C TRP A 107 -10.54 9.70 -12.68
N SER A 108 -9.26 9.99 -12.85
CA SER A 108 -8.85 10.89 -13.92
C SER A 108 -9.11 10.20 -15.26
N ARG A 109 -9.20 10.99 -16.34
CA ARG A 109 -9.26 10.46 -17.71
C ARG A 109 -8.09 9.53 -18.04
N VAL A 110 -6.93 9.78 -17.42
CA VAL A 110 -5.72 8.95 -17.59
C VAL A 110 -5.88 7.59 -16.91
N ASP A 111 -6.56 7.53 -15.76
CA ASP A 111 -6.80 6.27 -15.06
C ASP A 111 -7.82 5.40 -15.79
N GLU A 112 -8.90 6.01 -16.29
CA GLU A 112 -9.89 5.31 -17.12
C GLU A 112 -9.25 4.75 -18.40
N GLU A 113 -8.43 5.53 -19.09
CA GLU A 113 -7.72 5.10 -20.29
C GLU A 113 -6.75 3.95 -20.01
N ARG A 114 -6.01 4.01 -18.89
CA ARG A 114 -5.11 2.92 -18.48
C ARG A 114 -5.87 1.61 -18.26
N VAL A 115 -7.04 1.68 -17.63
CA VAL A 115 -7.86 0.50 -17.38
C VAL A 115 -8.51 0.00 -18.66
N LEU A 116 -8.97 0.88 -19.55
CA LEU A 116 -9.44 0.51 -20.89
C LEU A 116 -8.38 -0.27 -21.66
N GLU A 117 -7.12 0.20 -21.67
CA GLU A 117 -6.02 -0.50 -22.31
C GLU A 117 -5.74 -1.88 -21.69
N LEU A 118 -5.77 -1.95 -20.36
CA LEU A 118 -5.54 -3.20 -19.64
C LEU A 118 -6.64 -4.22 -19.94
N SER A 119 -7.91 -3.79 -19.93
CA SER A 119 -9.06 -4.62 -20.26
C SER A 119 -9.04 -5.08 -21.72
N ALA A 120 -8.70 -4.20 -22.66
CA ALA A 120 -8.64 -4.53 -24.09
C ALA A 120 -7.51 -5.51 -24.43
N ARG A 121 -6.45 -5.60 -23.61
CA ARG A 121 -5.38 -6.59 -23.76
C ARG A 121 -5.80 -8.00 -23.33
N GLY A 122 -6.91 -8.15 -22.59
CA GLY A 122 -7.35 -9.44 -22.06
C GLY A 122 -6.38 -10.05 -21.04
N ASP A 123 -5.65 -9.24 -20.27
CA ASP A 123 -4.74 -9.74 -19.24
C ASP A 123 -5.50 -10.12 -17.96
N PHE A 124 -5.24 -11.30 -17.40
CA PHE A 124 -5.84 -11.79 -16.16
C PHE A 124 -4.85 -11.85 -14.99
N ARG A 125 -3.61 -11.35 -15.16
CA ARG A 125 -2.56 -11.44 -14.13
C ARG A 125 -2.81 -10.42 -13.01
N PRO A 126 -3.02 -10.85 -11.75
CA PRO A 126 -3.36 -9.95 -10.63
C PRO A 126 -2.31 -8.89 -10.36
N SER A 127 -1.02 -9.23 -10.56
CA SER A 127 0.08 -8.30 -10.34
C SER A 127 0.07 -7.11 -11.32
N ARG A 128 -0.44 -7.30 -12.55
CA ARG A 128 -0.56 -6.19 -13.52
C ARG A 128 -1.72 -5.28 -13.15
N TRP A 129 -2.84 -5.87 -12.77
CA TRP A 129 -4.01 -5.14 -12.31
C TRP A 129 -3.71 -4.34 -11.06
N SER A 130 -3.11 -4.95 -10.04
CA SER A 130 -2.75 -4.25 -8.79
C SER A 130 -1.80 -3.07 -8.99
N ARG A 131 -1.01 -3.04 -10.07
CA ARG A 131 -0.11 -1.93 -10.41
C ARG A 131 -0.81 -0.82 -11.20
N ALA A 132 -1.95 -1.10 -11.82
CA ALA A 132 -2.66 -0.15 -12.67
C ALA A 132 -3.45 0.89 -11.85
N GLY A 133 -3.81 0.57 -10.61
CA GLY A 133 -4.60 1.46 -9.76
C GLY A 133 -5.09 0.79 -8.48
N ASN A 134 -6.14 1.37 -7.89
CA ASN A 134 -6.72 0.90 -6.63
C ASN A 134 -7.31 -0.52 -6.78
N PRO A 135 -6.83 -1.53 -6.01
CA PRO A 135 -7.29 -2.91 -6.14
C PRO A 135 -8.80 -3.10 -5.95
N ARG A 136 -9.44 -2.33 -5.07
CA ARG A 136 -10.89 -2.42 -4.83
C ARG A 136 -11.68 -1.96 -6.06
N GLN A 137 -11.27 -0.85 -6.67
CA GLN A 137 -11.94 -0.31 -7.85
C GLN A 137 -11.76 -1.27 -9.04
N LEU A 138 -10.53 -1.76 -9.24
CA LEU A 138 -10.20 -2.70 -10.30
C LEU A 138 -10.86 -4.06 -10.14
N ALA A 139 -11.04 -4.54 -8.92
CA ALA A 139 -11.80 -5.75 -8.66
C ALA A 139 -13.25 -5.61 -9.13
N GLY A 140 -13.88 -4.45 -8.88
CA GLY A 140 -15.22 -4.14 -9.39
C GLY A 140 -15.29 -4.10 -10.91
N VAL A 141 -14.27 -3.54 -11.57
CA VAL A 141 -14.14 -3.60 -13.04
C VAL A 141 -14.05 -5.03 -13.53
N ALA A 142 -13.25 -5.87 -12.89
CA ALA A 142 -13.12 -7.28 -13.28
C ALA A 142 -14.47 -8.01 -13.19
N VAL A 143 -15.26 -7.78 -12.13
CA VAL A 143 -16.62 -8.34 -12.02
C VAL A 143 -17.54 -7.83 -13.12
N MET A 144 -17.50 -6.53 -13.43
CA MET A 144 -18.27 -5.93 -14.53
C MET A 144 -17.91 -6.56 -15.89
N LEU A 145 -16.62 -6.78 -16.16
CA LEU A 145 -16.16 -7.45 -17.38
C LEU A 145 -16.55 -8.93 -17.41
N ALA A 146 -16.60 -9.59 -16.25
CA ALA A 146 -17.08 -10.97 -16.15
C ALA A 146 -18.55 -11.13 -16.59
N SER A 147 -19.32 -10.03 -16.59
CA SER A 147 -20.70 -9.99 -17.10
C SER A 147 -20.77 -9.68 -18.61
N GLN A 148 -19.66 -9.40 -19.27
CA GLN A 148 -19.62 -9.11 -20.71
C GLN A 148 -19.27 -10.35 -21.52
N GLU A 149 -19.87 -10.45 -22.70
CA GLU A 149 -19.49 -11.44 -23.71
C GLU A 149 -18.07 -11.14 -24.24
N GLY A 150 -17.30 -12.20 -24.50
CA GLY A 150 -15.90 -12.09 -24.96
C GLY A 150 -14.84 -12.10 -23.85
N PHE A 151 -15.24 -12.11 -22.58
CA PHE A 151 -14.33 -12.28 -21.44
C PHE A 151 -14.53 -13.64 -20.76
N ASP A 152 -13.43 -14.24 -20.30
CA ASP A 152 -13.47 -15.46 -19.48
C ASP A 152 -14.01 -15.13 -18.09
N ARG A 153 -15.31 -15.37 -17.89
CA ARG A 153 -16.03 -15.07 -16.66
C ARG A 153 -15.40 -15.71 -15.42
N PRO A 154 -15.13 -17.04 -15.38
CA PRO A 154 -14.43 -17.65 -14.25
C PRO A 154 -13.10 -16.98 -13.90
N ARG A 155 -12.26 -16.68 -14.90
CA ARG A 155 -10.96 -16.02 -14.66
C ARG A 155 -11.11 -14.58 -14.17
N MET A 156 -12.08 -13.83 -14.69
CA MET A 156 -12.35 -12.46 -14.22
C MET A 156 -12.85 -12.44 -12.78
N LEU A 157 -13.73 -13.37 -12.39
CA LEU A 157 -14.20 -13.46 -10.99
C LEU A 157 -13.07 -13.88 -10.04
N ALA A 158 -12.22 -14.83 -10.44
CA ALA A 158 -11.05 -15.21 -9.66
C ALA A 158 -10.06 -14.05 -9.49
N LEU A 159 -9.85 -13.27 -10.55
CA LEU A 159 -9.05 -12.06 -10.50
C LEU A 159 -9.64 -11.02 -9.54
N ALA A 160 -10.95 -10.78 -9.60
CA ALA A 160 -11.62 -9.87 -8.68
C ALA A 160 -11.41 -10.28 -7.21
N GLU A 161 -11.54 -11.58 -6.92
CA GLU A 161 -11.35 -12.11 -5.57
C GLU A 161 -9.89 -11.97 -5.08
N GLN A 162 -8.93 -12.16 -5.97
CA GLN A 162 -7.50 -11.99 -5.67
C GLN A 162 -7.12 -10.51 -5.45
N LEU A 163 -7.80 -9.58 -6.12
CA LEU A 163 -7.57 -8.14 -5.96
C LEU A 163 -8.26 -7.59 -4.72
N TYR A 164 -9.49 -7.99 -4.45
CA TYR A 164 -10.26 -7.57 -3.30
C TYR A 164 -11.25 -8.68 -2.87
N PRO A 165 -10.98 -9.36 -1.74
CA PRO A 165 -11.84 -10.43 -1.28
C PRO A 165 -13.29 -10.00 -1.06
N GLY A 166 -14.23 -10.85 -1.49
CA GLY A 166 -15.67 -10.61 -1.42
C GLY A 166 -16.22 -9.69 -2.51
N MET A 167 -15.38 -9.17 -3.42
CA MET A 167 -15.84 -8.36 -4.54
C MET A 167 -16.68 -9.17 -5.54
N SER A 168 -16.34 -10.44 -5.72
CA SER A 168 -17.04 -11.37 -6.61
C SER A 168 -18.48 -11.70 -6.15
N THR A 169 -18.83 -11.35 -4.91
CA THR A 169 -20.17 -11.57 -4.34
C THR A 169 -21.17 -10.51 -4.81
N PRO A 170 -22.47 -10.85 -4.94
CA PRO A 170 -23.49 -9.86 -5.30
C PRO A 170 -23.52 -8.65 -4.35
N ALA A 171 -23.40 -8.88 -3.03
CA ALA A 171 -23.40 -7.82 -2.02
C ALA A 171 -22.17 -6.92 -2.14
N GLY A 172 -20.99 -7.50 -2.39
CA GLY A 172 -19.77 -6.75 -2.66
C GLY A 172 -19.92 -5.87 -3.89
N PHE A 173 -20.34 -6.46 -5.01
CA PHE A 173 -20.46 -5.76 -6.28
C PHE A 173 -21.52 -4.66 -6.25
N SER A 174 -22.69 -4.88 -5.64
CA SER A 174 -23.72 -3.84 -5.47
C SER A 174 -23.22 -2.64 -4.67
N ARG A 175 -22.43 -2.87 -3.61
CA ARG A 175 -21.80 -1.78 -2.85
C ARG A 175 -20.78 -1.00 -3.67
N TRP A 176 -20.08 -1.66 -4.59
CA TRP A 176 -19.17 -0.97 -5.50
C TRP A 176 -19.92 -0.17 -6.55
N LEU A 177 -21.00 -0.70 -7.13
CA LEU A 177 -21.82 0.04 -8.10
C LEU A 177 -22.41 1.33 -7.52
N ALA A 178 -22.80 1.32 -6.24
CA ALA A 178 -23.37 2.49 -5.57
C ALA A 178 -22.41 3.69 -5.47
N GLY A 179 -21.09 3.45 -5.49
CA GLY A 179 -20.04 4.48 -5.39
C GLY A 179 -18.94 4.27 -6.43
N SER A 180 -19.30 3.72 -7.60
CA SER A 180 -18.31 3.37 -8.61
C SER A 180 -17.81 4.62 -9.32
N PRO A 181 -16.49 4.82 -9.44
CA PRO A 181 -15.93 5.92 -10.23
C PRO A 181 -16.11 5.71 -11.74
N ILE A 182 -16.47 4.50 -12.18
CA ILE A 182 -16.69 4.16 -13.58
C ILE A 182 -18.18 4.02 -13.88
N GLN A 183 -18.62 4.78 -14.87
CA GLN A 183 -19.93 4.58 -15.46
C GLN A 183 -19.87 3.46 -16.51
N ALA A 184 -20.42 2.30 -16.17
CA ALA A 184 -20.46 1.13 -17.07
C ALA A 184 -21.03 1.46 -18.46
N ALA A 185 -22.06 2.31 -18.49
CA ALA A 185 -22.72 2.77 -19.72
C ALA A 185 -21.78 3.50 -20.69
N ARG A 186 -20.72 4.14 -20.18
CA ARG A 186 -19.69 4.80 -21.01
C ARG A 186 -18.51 3.88 -21.29
N PHE A 187 -18.02 3.20 -20.25
CA PHE A 187 -16.80 2.41 -20.32
C PHE A 187 -16.93 1.21 -21.27
N LEU A 188 -18.05 0.50 -21.25
CA LEU A 188 -18.24 -0.71 -22.05
C LEU A 188 -18.28 -0.45 -23.57
N PRO A 189 -18.99 0.58 -24.07
CA PRO A 189 -18.88 1.00 -25.47
C PRO A 189 -17.45 1.37 -25.88
N MET A 190 -16.73 2.14 -25.06
CA MET A 190 -15.34 2.53 -25.33
C MET A 190 -14.41 1.31 -25.42
N LEU A 191 -14.57 0.36 -24.50
CA LEU A 191 -13.81 -0.89 -24.51
C LEU A 191 -14.09 -1.71 -25.77
N ARG A 192 -15.36 -1.83 -26.18
CA ARG A 192 -15.74 -2.55 -27.40
C ARG A 192 -15.09 -1.95 -28.63
N ALA A 193 -15.17 -0.62 -28.78
CA ALA A 193 -14.50 0.09 -29.87
C ALA A 193 -12.98 -0.17 -29.86
N ARG A 194 -12.34 -0.15 -28.68
CA ARG A 194 -10.91 -0.40 -28.56
C ARG A 194 -10.49 -1.81 -28.95
N ILE A 195 -11.28 -2.82 -28.58
CA ILE A 195 -11.02 -4.21 -28.96
C ILE A 195 -11.14 -4.36 -30.48
N GLN A 196 -12.17 -3.74 -31.09
CA GLN A 196 -12.37 -3.74 -32.54
C GLN A 196 -11.25 -3.01 -33.30
N GLU A 197 -10.70 -1.91 -32.78
CA GLU A 197 -9.54 -1.23 -33.39
C GLU A 197 -8.26 -2.09 -33.36
N LYS A 198 -8.11 -2.94 -32.34
CA LYS A 198 -6.92 -3.79 -32.16
C LYS A 198 -7.00 -5.10 -32.94
N ALA A 199 -8.20 -5.64 -33.18
CA ALA A 199 -8.42 -6.85 -33.97
C ALA A 199 -7.78 -6.83 -35.38
N PRO A 200 -7.99 -5.81 -36.25
CA PRO A 200 -7.44 -5.78 -37.60
C PRO A 200 -5.91 -5.56 -37.65
N ARG A 201 -5.28 -5.19 -36.53
CA ARG A 201 -3.82 -5.06 -36.46
C ARG A 201 -3.13 -6.39 -36.15
N LEU A 202 -3.83 -7.35 -35.53
CA LEU A 202 -3.28 -8.67 -35.22
C LEU A 202 -3.29 -9.59 -36.44
N GLU A 203 -4.30 -9.49 -37.30
CA GLU A 203 -4.39 -10.27 -38.55
C GLU A 203 -3.35 -9.85 -39.62
N ARG A 204 -2.76 -8.65 -39.49
CA ARG A 204 -1.75 -8.14 -40.43
C ARG A 204 -0.30 -8.31 -39.95
N ALA A 205 -0.10 -8.88 -38.76
CA ALA A 205 1.20 -9.04 -38.12
C ALA A 205 1.65 -10.50 -37.99
N VAL A 206 0.94 -11.42 -38.66
CA VAL A 206 1.28 -12.83 -38.86
C VAL A 206 1.60 -13.03 -40.33
#